data_AF-A0A2E7SRF3-F1
#
_entry.id   AF-A0A2E7SRF3-F1
#
_cell.length_a   1.000
_cell.length_b   1.000
_cell.length_c   1.000
_cell.angle_alpha   90.00
_cell.angle_beta   90.00
_cell.angle_gamma   90.00
#
_symmetry.space_group_name_H-M   'P 1'
#
loop_
_entity.id
_entity.type
_entity.pdbx_description
1 polymer ?
#
loop_
_entity_poly.entity_id
_entity_poly.type
_entity_poly.pdbx_seq_one_letter_code
_entity_poly.pdbx_strand_id
1 'polypeptide(L)'
;VQEKSNRPVDLLAAWQPVFERFDKAHPKLKGAAFEAGLVDAAKWEAILGKVDWEEGDPAKGRQLYVNRACQGCHSGPGALGPGLSGAAKRFSPDDLFRAILFPNRDISPLYQFNEYRLRNGDVHVGRTAFYAADSVVLRTGAGIVRLDQAEIISQQTSERSIMPEGLLEGLSERDLANLYQYLKSL
;
A
#
# COMPACT_ATOMS: atom_id res chain seq x y z
N VAL A 1 5.34 7.37 31.97
CA VAL A 1 4.25 6.41 32.30
C VAL A 1 4.65 5.09 31.68
N GLN A 2 4.87 4.05 32.50
CA GLN A 2 5.17 2.71 31.99
C GLN A 2 3.87 2.07 31.53
N GLU A 3 3.69 1.90 30.22
CA GLU A 3 2.58 1.12 29.66
C GLU A 3 2.82 -0.35 29.95
N LYS A 4 2.09 -0.86 30.95
CA LYS A 4 1.99 -2.28 31.26
C LYS A 4 0.77 -2.84 30.54
N SER A 5 0.99 -3.92 29.79
CA SER A 5 0.05 -4.80 29.10
C SER A 5 -0.61 -4.27 27.83
N ASN A 6 0.13 -4.46 26.73
CA ASN A 6 -0.33 -4.39 25.35
C ASN A 6 -1.20 -5.63 25.03
N ARG A 7 -2.47 -5.65 25.49
CA ARG A 7 -3.47 -6.64 25.02
C ARG A 7 -4.50 -5.92 24.14
N PRO A 8 -4.59 -6.25 22.83
CA PRO A 8 -5.48 -5.57 21.88
C PRO A 8 -6.97 -5.60 22.24
N VAL A 9 -7.41 -6.62 23.00
CA VAL A 9 -8.82 -6.89 23.28
C VAL A 9 -9.47 -5.85 24.21
N ASP A 10 -8.67 -5.22 25.08
CA ASP A 10 -9.19 -4.32 26.13
C ASP A 10 -9.49 -2.90 25.62
N LEU A 11 -8.74 -2.45 24.61
CA LEU A 11 -8.93 -1.12 24.03
C LEU A 11 -10.20 -1.03 23.18
N LEU A 12 -10.49 -2.06 22.39
CA LEU A 12 -11.74 -2.10 21.61
C LEU A 12 -12.97 -2.03 22.53
N ALA A 13 -12.98 -2.80 23.62
CA ALA A 13 -14.06 -2.77 24.59
C ALA A 13 -14.20 -1.40 25.29
N ALA A 14 -13.09 -0.77 25.67
CA ALA A 14 -13.08 0.54 26.32
C ALA A 14 -13.62 1.67 25.41
N TRP A 15 -13.35 1.58 24.11
CA TRP A 15 -13.75 2.60 23.12
C TRP A 15 -15.08 2.27 22.42
N GLN A 16 -15.63 1.07 22.61
CA GLN A 16 -16.90 0.64 22.00
C GLN A 16 -18.07 1.63 22.23
N PRO A 17 -18.26 2.22 23.44
CA PRO A 17 -19.33 3.20 23.65
C PRO A 17 -19.15 4.48 22.83
N VAL A 18 -17.90 4.86 22.54
CA VAL A 18 -17.58 6.02 21.69
C VAL A 18 -17.93 5.71 20.24
N PHE A 19 -17.58 4.52 19.75
CA PHE A 19 -17.93 4.07 18.40
C PHE A 19 -19.45 3.93 18.22
N GLU A 20 -20.16 3.36 19.18
CA GLU A 20 -21.63 3.27 19.14
C GLU A 20 -22.30 4.64 19.11
N ARG A 21 -21.79 5.60 19.89
CA ARG A 21 -22.28 6.98 19.86
C ARG A 21 -22.02 7.64 18.50
N PHE A 22 -20.83 7.43 17.93
CA PHE A 22 -20.48 7.95 16.60
C PHE A 22 -21.37 7.35 15.51
N ASP A 23 -21.55 6.03 15.51
CA ASP A 23 -22.41 5.29 14.58
C ASP A 23 -23.85 5.79 14.61
N LYS A 24 -24.38 6.04 15.82
CA LYS A 24 -25.73 6.58 16.00
C LYS A 24 -25.86 8.01 15.48
N ALA A 25 -24.80 8.83 15.62
CA ALA A 25 -24.77 10.21 15.17
C ALA A 25 -24.52 10.33 13.65
N HIS A 26 -23.80 9.38 13.06
CA HIS A 26 -23.37 9.41 11.66
C HIS A 26 -23.71 8.10 10.91
N PRO A 27 -25.00 7.74 10.79
CA PRO A 27 -25.41 6.45 10.20
C PRO A 27 -24.99 6.27 8.74
N LYS A 28 -24.78 7.36 7.99
CA LYS A 28 -24.29 7.33 6.60
C LYS A 28 -22.78 7.03 6.51
N LEU A 29 -22.00 7.34 7.55
CA LEU A 29 -20.55 7.11 7.58
C LEU A 29 -20.20 5.70 8.08
N LYS A 30 -21.11 5.07 8.85
CA LYS A 30 -20.98 3.69 9.34
C LYS A 30 -20.71 2.68 8.21
N GLY A 31 -21.32 2.88 7.05
CA GLY A 31 -21.07 2.09 5.83
C GLY A 31 -19.95 2.66 4.94
N ALA A 32 -19.80 3.99 4.89
CA ALA A 32 -18.83 4.64 4.02
C ALA A 32 -17.37 4.33 4.37
N ALA A 33 -17.06 4.06 5.65
CA ALA A 33 -15.72 3.63 6.07
C ALA A 33 -15.33 2.24 5.52
N PHE A 34 -16.33 1.38 5.26
CA PHE A 34 -16.15 0.07 4.61
C PHE A 34 -16.20 0.17 3.09
N GLU A 35 -16.95 1.13 2.54
CA GLU A 35 -17.15 1.29 1.08
C GLU A 35 -16.15 2.25 0.39
N ALA A 36 -15.28 2.93 1.14
CA ALA A 36 -14.34 3.92 0.58
C ALA A 36 -13.18 3.34 -0.25
N GLY A 37 -13.10 2.01 -0.45
CA GLY A 37 -12.03 1.39 -1.24
C GLY A 37 -12.44 0.03 -1.77
N LEU A 38 -11.87 -0.36 -2.92
CA LEU A 38 -12.14 -1.58 -3.69
C LEU A 38 -11.82 -2.90 -2.96
N VAL A 39 -11.65 -2.86 -1.64
CA VAL A 39 -11.14 -3.94 -0.79
C VAL A 39 -12.18 -4.23 0.30
N ASP A 40 -12.82 -5.38 0.19
CA ASP A 40 -13.70 -5.91 1.25
C ASP A 40 -12.84 -6.29 2.46
N ALA A 41 -12.72 -5.36 3.40
CA ALA A 41 -11.89 -5.53 4.59
C ALA A 41 -12.31 -6.76 5.40
N ALA A 42 -13.62 -7.01 5.56
CA ALA A 42 -14.12 -8.14 6.34
C ALA A 42 -13.76 -9.48 5.69
N LYS A 43 -13.89 -9.59 4.36
CA LYS A 43 -13.41 -10.74 3.58
C LYS A 43 -11.92 -10.97 3.83
N TRP A 44 -11.10 -9.94 3.71
CA TRP A 44 -9.65 -10.07 3.83
C TRP A 44 -9.19 -10.38 5.27
N GLU A 45 -9.84 -9.82 6.30
CA GLU A 45 -9.60 -10.24 7.70
C GLU A 45 -9.84 -11.74 7.89
N ALA A 46 -10.95 -12.24 7.35
CA ALA A 46 -11.31 -13.65 7.46
C ALA A 46 -10.36 -14.57 6.68
N ILE A 47 -9.82 -14.12 5.54
CA ILE A 47 -8.83 -14.85 4.76
C ILE A 47 -7.48 -14.86 5.50
N LEU A 48 -6.97 -13.70 5.90
CA LEU A 48 -5.66 -13.56 6.57
C LEU A 48 -5.60 -14.37 7.87
N GLY A 49 -6.69 -14.38 8.65
CA GLY A 49 -6.78 -15.16 9.89
C GLY A 49 -6.75 -16.68 9.71
N LYS A 50 -6.90 -17.20 8.48
CA LYS A 50 -6.84 -18.63 8.16
C LYS A 50 -5.53 -19.06 7.52
N VAL A 51 -4.66 -18.12 7.15
CA VAL A 51 -3.42 -18.43 6.47
C VAL A 51 -2.45 -19.09 7.44
N ASP A 52 -2.01 -20.29 7.12
CA ASP A 52 -0.82 -20.86 7.76
C ASP A 52 0.43 -20.29 7.08
N TRP A 53 0.96 -19.23 7.67
CA TRP A 53 2.10 -18.49 7.14
C TRP A 53 3.39 -19.31 7.10
N GLU A 54 3.54 -20.35 7.92
CA GLU A 54 4.78 -21.11 8.01
C GLU A 54 4.87 -22.24 6.97
N GLU A 55 3.75 -22.71 6.46
CA GLU A 55 3.78 -23.85 5.54
C GLU A 55 4.11 -23.49 4.08
N GLY A 56 4.25 -22.22 3.71
CA GLY A 56 4.39 -21.77 2.31
C GLY A 56 5.63 -22.28 1.53
N ASP A 57 5.51 -22.32 0.20
CA ASP A 57 6.61 -22.65 -0.74
C ASP A 57 7.22 -21.34 -1.31
N PRO A 58 8.48 -21.00 -0.96
CA PRO A 58 9.12 -19.77 -1.42
C PRO A 58 9.39 -19.75 -2.92
N ALA A 59 9.51 -20.89 -3.61
CA ALA A 59 9.70 -20.92 -5.05
C ALA A 59 8.41 -20.49 -5.78
N LYS A 60 7.25 -20.97 -5.32
CA LYS A 60 5.94 -20.49 -5.79
C LYS A 60 5.71 -19.02 -5.40
N GLY A 61 6.13 -18.63 -4.20
CA GLY A 61 6.10 -17.24 -3.75
C GLY A 61 6.88 -16.30 -4.66
N ARG A 62 8.07 -16.71 -5.10
CA ARG A 62 8.86 -15.97 -6.07
C ARG A 62 8.12 -15.78 -7.40
N GLN A 63 7.46 -16.83 -7.90
CA GLN A 63 6.67 -16.73 -9.12
C GLN A 63 5.53 -15.72 -8.96
N LEU A 64 4.81 -15.78 -7.83
CA LEU A 64 3.76 -14.80 -7.51
C LEU A 64 4.31 -13.37 -7.44
N TYR A 65 5.44 -13.15 -6.76
CA TYR A 65 6.09 -11.86 -6.66
C TYR A 65 6.44 -11.24 -8.03
N VAL A 66 6.90 -12.08 -8.97
CA VAL A 66 7.18 -11.66 -10.35
C VAL A 66 5.89 -11.42 -11.13
N ASN A 67 4.93 -12.35 -11.07
CA ASN A 67 3.67 -12.29 -11.83
C ASN A 67 2.78 -11.13 -11.39
N ARG A 68 2.86 -10.73 -10.12
CA ARG A 68 2.17 -9.54 -9.57
C ARG A 68 3.00 -8.25 -9.72
N ALA A 69 4.11 -8.31 -10.46
CA ALA A 69 4.99 -7.19 -10.79
C ALA A 69 5.62 -6.45 -9.58
N CYS A 70 5.64 -7.08 -8.40
CA CYS A 70 6.20 -6.48 -7.18
C CYS A 70 7.67 -6.06 -7.38
N GLN A 71 8.44 -6.87 -8.12
CA GLN A 71 9.85 -6.59 -8.42
C GLN A 71 10.06 -5.27 -9.19
N GLY A 72 9.10 -4.85 -10.00
CA GLY A 72 9.23 -3.63 -10.81
C GLY A 72 9.30 -2.37 -9.95
N CYS A 73 8.70 -2.41 -8.76
CA CYS A 73 8.68 -1.28 -7.84
C CYS A 73 9.62 -1.44 -6.65
N HIS A 74 9.92 -2.67 -6.20
CA HIS A 74 10.63 -2.95 -4.95
C HIS A 74 12.05 -3.47 -5.10
N SER A 75 12.55 -3.59 -6.34
CA SER A 75 13.89 -4.12 -6.62
C SER A 75 14.72 -3.17 -7.47
N GLY A 76 16.03 -3.18 -7.25
CA GLY A 76 17.00 -2.41 -8.03
C GLY A 76 17.20 -0.95 -7.58
N PRO A 77 18.24 -0.28 -8.10
CA PRO A 77 18.56 1.09 -7.76
C PRO A 77 17.48 2.07 -8.24
N GLY A 78 17.06 2.95 -7.34
CA GLY A 78 16.04 3.97 -7.61
C GLY A 78 14.61 3.43 -7.67
N ALA A 79 14.36 2.22 -7.16
CA ALA A 79 13.03 1.66 -6.90
C ALA A 79 11.98 2.71 -6.49
N LEU A 80 10.75 2.51 -6.99
CA LEU A 80 9.62 3.40 -6.71
C LEU A 80 9.08 3.19 -5.29
N GLY A 81 9.16 1.95 -4.80
CA GLY A 81 8.83 1.57 -3.43
C GLY A 81 10.08 1.21 -2.61
N PRO A 82 9.90 0.97 -1.30
CA PRO A 82 10.98 0.54 -0.42
C PRO A 82 11.54 -0.83 -0.80
N GLY A 83 12.83 -1.05 -0.56
CA GLY A 83 13.40 -2.39 -0.64
C GLY A 83 12.70 -3.33 0.35
N LEU A 84 12.37 -4.55 -0.10
CA LEU A 84 11.64 -5.54 0.72
C LEU A 84 12.56 -6.50 1.49
N SER A 85 13.87 -6.44 1.28
CA SER A 85 14.83 -7.25 2.05
C SER A 85 14.71 -6.99 3.54
N GLY A 86 14.53 -8.06 4.31
CA GLY A 86 14.30 -8.00 5.76
C GLY A 86 12.95 -7.42 6.18
N ALA A 87 12.00 -7.15 5.27
CA ALA A 87 10.68 -6.64 5.62
C ALA A 87 9.94 -7.60 6.57
N ALA A 88 10.02 -8.92 6.32
CA ALA A 88 9.44 -9.95 7.19
C ALA A 88 10.11 -10.10 8.56
N LYS A 89 11.27 -9.46 8.78
CA LYS A 89 11.88 -9.36 10.13
C LYS A 89 11.34 -8.18 10.93
N ARG A 90 10.78 -7.18 10.24
CA ARG A 90 10.33 -5.90 10.81
C ARG A 90 8.83 -5.87 11.04
N PHE A 91 8.08 -6.63 10.25
CA PHE A 91 6.62 -6.62 10.23
C PHE A 91 6.07 -8.04 10.33
N SER A 92 4.92 -8.19 10.98
CA SER A 92 4.19 -9.45 10.98
C SER A 92 3.64 -9.76 9.57
N PRO A 93 3.31 -11.03 9.26
CA PRO A 93 2.65 -11.36 8.00
C PRO A 93 1.37 -10.55 7.79
N ASP A 94 0.54 -10.43 8.83
CA ASP A 94 -0.68 -9.64 8.81
C ASP A 94 -0.42 -8.17 8.45
N ASP A 95 0.59 -7.54 9.07
CA ASP A 95 0.91 -6.13 8.80
C ASP A 95 1.39 -5.92 7.37
N LEU A 96 2.24 -6.83 6.85
CA LEU A 96 2.72 -6.77 5.47
C LEU A 96 1.56 -6.88 4.49
N PHE A 97 0.68 -7.87 4.68
CA PHE A 97 -0.40 -8.11 3.75
C PHE A 97 -1.48 -7.03 3.84
N ARG A 98 -1.72 -6.46 5.03
CA ARG A 98 -2.56 -5.25 5.18
C ARG A 98 -1.99 -4.05 4.44
N ALA A 99 -0.66 -3.86 4.46
CA ALA A 99 -0.03 -2.78 3.69
C ALA A 99 -0.20 -2.98 2.17
N ILE A 100 -0.18 -4.23 1.68
CA ILE A 100 -0.43 -4.55 0.27
C ILE A 100 -1.91 -4.37 -0.10
N LEU A 101 -2.83 -4.73 0.79
CA LEU A 101 -4.27 -4.56 0.59
C LEU A 101 -4.69 -3.09 0.60
N PHE A 102 -4.09 -2.29 1.48
CA PHE A 102 -4.43 -0.89 1.67
C PHE A 102 -3.23 0.02 1.38
N PRO A 103 -2.74 0.08 0.12
CA PRO A 103 -1.52 0.80 -0.23
C PRO A 103 -1.63 2.32 -0.01
N ASN A 104 -2.85 2.85 0.03
CA ASN A 104 -3.15 4.26 0.25
C ASN A 104 -3.24 4.65 1.74
N ARG A 105 -3.27 3.67 2.67
CA ARG A 105 -3.52 3.92 4.10
C ARG A 105 -2.37 4.66 4.79
N ASP A 106 -1.14 4.29 4.45
CA ASP A 106 0.07 4.84 5.06
C ASP A 106 1.17 5.00 4.00
N ILE A 107 1.21 6.19 3.39
CA ILE A 107 2.21 6.54 2.38
C ILE A 107 3.32 7.33 3.05
N SER A 108 4.43 6.64 3.32
CA SER A 108 5.63 7.28 3.87
C SER A 108 6.07 8.46 3.01
N PRO A 109 6.41 9.62 3.60
CA PRO A 109 6.88 10.81 2.86
C PRO A 109 8.04 10.54 1.89
N LEU A 110 8.89 9.55 2.18
CA LEU A 110 10.01 9.15 1.31
C LEU A 110 9.56 8.51 -0.02
N TYR A 111 8.34 8.01 -0.06
CA TYR A 111 7.73 7.33 -1.21
C TYR A 111 6.44 8.03 -1.66
N GLN A 112 6.24 9.30 -1.26
CA GLN A 112 5.16 10.13 -1.79
C GLN A 112 5.47 10.58 -3.21
N PHE A 113 4.44 10.59 -4.04
CA PHE A 113 4.48 10.99 -5.43
C PHE A 113 3.81 12.36 -5.57
N ASN A 114 4.13 13.06 -6.66
CA ASN A 114 3.46 14.31 -7.01
C ASN A 114 2.55 14.07 -8.21
N GLU A 115 1.37 14.67 -8.18
CA GLU A 115 0.49 14.84 -9.32
C GLU A 115 0.81 16.17 -10.00
N TYR A 116 1.03 16.12 -11.32
CA TYR A 116 1.23 17.27 -12.18
C TYR A 116 0.10 17.34 -13.19
N ARG A 117 -0.57 18.48 -13.26
CA ARG A 117 -1.62 18.75 -14.25
C ARG A 117 -1.09 19.70 -15.31
N LEU A 118 -1.23 19.32 -16.57
CA LEU A 118 -0.75 20.09 -17.71
C LEU A 118 -1.86 20.93 -18.36
N ARG A 119 -1.45 21.90 -19.18
CA ARG A 119 -2.32 22.81 -19.94
C ARG A 119 -3.24 22.11 -20.93
N ASN A 120 -2.77 21.01 -21.51
CA ASN A 120 -3.55 20.17 -22.41
C ASN A 120 -4.60 19.29 -21.68
N GLY A 121 -4.64 19.32 -20.35
CA GLY A 121 -5.53 18.50 -19.52
C GLY A 121 -4.93 17.20 -19.01
N ASP A 122 -3.72 16.82 -19.44
CA ASP A 122 -3.06 15.59 -19.02
C ASP A 122 -2.67 15.66 -17.53
N VAL A 123 -2.68 14.49 -16.90
CA VAL A 123 -2.29 14.32 -15.50
C VAL A 123 -1.19 13.27 -15.42
N HIS A 124 -0.06 13.65 -14.83
CA HIS A 124 1.07 12.77 -14.59
C HIS A 124 1.30 12.59 -13.10
N VAL A 125 1.39 11.35 -12.64
CA VAL A 125 1.71 11.01 -11.25
C VAL A 125 3.08 10.32 -11.22
N GLY A 126 4.03 10.92 -10.50
CA GLY A 126 5.42 10.46 -10.49
C GLY A 126 6.21 11.00 -9.31
N ARG A 127 7.33 10.34 -8.98
CA ARG A 127 8.33 10.91 -8.08
C ARG A 127 9.24 11.80 -8.90
N THR A 128 9.37 13.06 -8.51
CA THR A 128 10.28 13.99 -9.20
C THR A 128 11.72 13.52 -9.03
N ALA A 129 12.36 13.16 -10.14
CA ALA A 129 13.76 12.74 -10.16
C ALA A 129 14.70 13.94 -10.25
N PHE A 130 14.32 14.97 -11.01
CA PHE A 130 15.15 16.15 -11.25
C PHE A 130 14.30 17.35 -11.65
N TYR A 131 14.65 18.53 -11.14
CA TYR A 131 14.14 19.83 -11.62
C TYR A 131 15.24 20.47 -12.47
N ALA A 132 14.95 20.70 -13.76
CA ALA A 132 15.81 21.47 -14.65
C ALA A 132 15.27 22.91 -14.79
N ALA A 133 15.97 23.74 -15.57
CA ALA A 133 15.56 25.13 -15.79
C ALA A 133 14.23 25.27 -16.57
N ASP A 134 13.92 24.32 -17.45
CA ASP A 134 12.79 24.35 -18.39
C ASP A 134 11.84 23.17 -18.21
N SER A 135 12.12 22.27 -17.27
CA SER A 135 11.44 20.98 -17.23
C SER A 135 11.56 20.25 -15.90
N VAL A 136 10.62 19.33 -15.70
CA VAL A 136 10.58 18.42 -14.57
C VAL A 136 10.71 16.99 -15.10
N VAL A 137 11.70 16.25 -14.60
CA VAL A 137 11.85 14.83 -14.92
C VAL A 137 11.16 14.03 -13.82
N LEU A 138 10.12 13.30 -14.19
CA LEU A 138 9.38 12.41 -13.33
C LEU A 138 9.73 10.96 -13.57
N ARG A 139 9.76 10.18 -12.50
CA ARG A 139 9.73 8.73 -12.54
C ARG A 139 8.33 8.25 -12.15
N THR A 140 7.65 7.61 -13.09
CA THR A 140 6.29 7.08 -12.97
C THR A 140 6.32 5.55 -12.90
N GLY A 141 5.17 4.91 -12.64
CA GLY A 141 5.03 3.45 -12.73
C GLY A 141 5.30 2.88 -14.13
N ALA A 142 5.10 3.69 -15.19
CA ALA A 142 5.32 3.30 -16.58
C ALA A 142 6.74 3.62 -17.10
N GLY A 143 7.52 4.41 -16.36
CA GLY A 143 8.86 4.83 -16.78
C GLY A 143 9.16 6.31 -16.49
N ILE A 144 10.19 6.84 -17.14
CA ILE A 144 10.61 8.24 -16.98
C ILE A 144 9.84 9.12 -17.97
N VAL A 145 9.30 10.22 -17.48
CA VAL A 145 8.58 11.24 -18.26
C VAL A 145 9.24 12.60 -18.02
N ARG A 146 9.42 13.40 -19.07
CA ARG A 146 9.87 14.79 -18.96
C ARG A 146 8.69 15.71 -19.26
N LEU A 147 8.36 16.58 -18.31
CA LEU A 147 7.33 17.60 -18.45
C LEU A 147 7.99 18.95 -18.70
N ASP A 148 7.48 19.71 -19.67
CA ASP A 148 7.86 21.11 -19.86
C ASP A 148 7.25 21.95 -18.72
N GLN A 149 8.07 22.77 -18.06
CA GLN A 149 7.63 23.59 -16.96
C GLN A 149 6.60 24.66 -17.38
N ALA A 150 6.64 25.12 -18.64
CA ALA A 150 5.66 26.06 -19.18
C ALA A 150 4.26 25.45 -19.31
N GLU A 151 4.17 24.13 -19.45
CA GLU A 151 2.91 23.40 -19.60
C GLU A 151 2.27 23.00 -18.27
N ILE A 152 3.01 23.03 -17.15
CA ILE A 152 2.50 22.67 -15.83
C ILE A 152 1.58 23.77 -15.29
N ILE A 153 0.31 23.43 -15.03
CA ILE A 153 -0.67 24.31 -14.39
C ILE A 153 -0.59 24.18 -12.86
N SER A 154 -0.46 22.95 -12.36
CA SER A 154 -0.43 22.69 -10.93
C SER A 154 0.41 21.47 -10.59
N GLN A 155 1.02 21.52 -9.40
CA GLN A 155 1.69 20.42 -8.75
C GLN A 155 1.10 20.26 -7.35
N GLN A 156 0.76 19.03 -6.98
CA GLN A 156 0.34 18.69 -5.61
C GLN A 156 0.87 17.33 -5.20
N THR A 157 1.02 17.11 -3.90
CA THR A 157 1.32 15.76 -3.39
C THR A 157 0.14 14.84 -3.69
N SER A 158 0.43 13.66 -4.25
CA SER A 158 -0.58 12.64 -4.52
C SER A 158 -1.09 12.04 -3.22
N GLU A 159 -2.42 11.98 -3.07
CA GLU A 159 -3.09 11.24 -1.99
C GLU A 159 -3.12 9.73 -2.26
N ARG A 160 -2.70 9.30 -3.45
CA ARG A 160 -2.67 7.90 -3.87
C ARG A 160 -1.25 7.37 -3.98
N SER A 161 -1.08 6.13 -3.54
CA SER A 161 0.13 5.34 -3.69
C SER A 161 0.31 4.89 -5.12
N ILE A 162 1.58 4.73 -5.53
CA ILE A 162 1.93 4.10 -6.81
C ILE A 162 1.78 2.56 -6.74
N MET A 163 1.71 1.97 -5.54
CA MET A 163 1.43 0.55 -5.38
C MET A 163 -0.03 0.28 -5.81
N PRO A 164 -0.27 -0.57 -6.83
CA PRO A 164 -1.62 -0.84 -7.29
C PRO A 164 -2.48 -1.53 -6.22
N GLU A 165 -3.77 -1.23 -6.20
CA GLU A 165 -4.75 -1.98 -5.41
C GLU A 165 -5.06 -3.34 -6.08
N GLY A 166 -5.58 -4.29 -5.30
CA GLY A 166 -6.03 -5.59 -5.84
C GLY A 166 -4.92 -6.57 -6.21
N LEU A 167 -3.66 -6.31 -5.83
CA LEU A 167 -2.52 -7.19 -6.12
C LEU A 167 -2.70 -8.63 -5.59
N LEU A 168 -3.46 -8.79 -4.51
CA LEU A 168 -3.74 -10.08 -3.88
C LEU A 168 -5.02 -10.75 -4.38
N GLU A 169 -5.83 -10.07 -5.20
CA GLU A 169 -7.10 -10.62 -5.66
C GLU A 169 -6.89 -11.91 -6.49
N GLY A 170 -7.75 -12.89 -6.21
CA GLY A 170 -7.69 -14.23 -6.80
C GLY A 170 -6.60 -15.15 -6.23
N LEU A 171 -5.88 -14.76 -5.17
CA LEU A 171 -4.94 -15.63 -4.47
C LEU A 171 -5.65 -16.45 -3.39
N SER A 172 -5.29 -17.73 -3.28
CA SER A 172 -5.71 -18.60 -2.17
C SER A 172 -4.91 -18.32 -0.90
N GLU A 173 -5.37 -18.80 0.26
CA GLU A 173 -4.62 -18.74 1.52
C GLU A 173 -3.21 -19.34 1.36
N ARG A 174 -3.11 -20.42 0.58
CA ARG A 174 -1.85 -21.08 0.29
C ARG A 174 -0.92 -20.20 -0.55
N ASP A 175 -1.45 -19.43 -1.49
CA ASP A 175 -0.67 -18.48 -2.29
C ASP A 175 -0.14 -17.33 -1.45
N LEU A 176 -0.92 -16.86 -0.48
CA LEU A 176 -0.47 -15.83 0.48
C LEU A 176 0.68 -16.35 1.33
N ALA A 177 0.59 -17.59 1.84
CA ALA A 177 1.68 -18.24 2.57
C ALA A 177 2.93 -18.40 1.69
N ASN A 178 2.77 -18.87 0.45
CA ASN A 178 3.87 -18.99 -0.52
C ASN A 178 4.56 -17.63 -0.72
N LEU A 179 3.78 -16.58 -1.00
CA LEU A 179 4.29 -15.22 -1.20
C LEU A 179 5.03 -14.72 0.05
N TYR A 180 4.47 -14.92 1.24
CA TYR A 180 5.11 -14.53 2.49
C TYR A 180 6.45 -15.24 2.70
N GLN A 181 6.53 -16.55 2.46
CA GLN A 181 7.79 -17.30 2.61
C GLN A 181 8.87 -16.80 1.66
N TYR A 182 8.49 -16.37 0.45
CA TYR A 182 9.43 -15.69 -0.44
C TYR A 182 9.88 -14.34 0.12
N LEU A 183 8.96 -13.49 0.58
CA LEU A 183 9.30 -12.21 1.22
C LEU A 183 10.19 -12.38 2.46
N LYS A 184 10.01 -13.47 3.22
CA LYS A 184 10.84 -13.86 4.37
C LYS A 184 12.26 -14.25 3.98
N SER A 185 12.46 -14.71 2.74
CA SER A 185 13.77 -15.08 2.20
C SER A 185 14.58 -13.92 1.62
N LEU A 186 13.97 -12.74 1.42
CA LEU A 186 14.61 -11.53 0.88
C LEU A 186 15.46 -10.78 1.92
#